data_AF-A0A7K3CU66-F1
#
_entry.id   AF-A0A7K3CU66-F1
#
_cell.length_a   1.000
_cell.length_b   1.000
_cell.length_c   1.000
_cell.angle_alpha   90.00
_cell.angle_beta   90.00
_cell.angle_gamma   90.00
#
_symmetry.space_group_name_H-M   'P 1'
#
loop_
_entity.id
_entity.type
_entity.pdbx_description
1 polymer ?
#
loop_
_entity_poly.entity_id
_entity_poly.type
_entity_poly.pdbx_seq_one_letter_code
_entity_poly.pdbx_strand_id
1 'polypeptide(L)'
;MPIDAEKAVAAEPRSAEITWDHKDIQLYHLGLGAGRPATDPAELRYTLESRLHVLPSFATVAGAGMGVVGGLSAPGIEVDLAAVLHGGQSITLHRPIPVAGKAVTTSRVAAVYDKGKAAILVLRSEVADGDGPLWTSDAQIFVRGEGGFGGDRGPSTRLPAPEGDPDLEVERPVREDQALLYRLSGDWNPLHADPEFAALAGFDRPILHGLCTYGMTLKAVVDTQLDGDVSRVRGYSTRFTGVVFPGETLRIRMWRGDGRVQATVTAAERGDAPVLADTLVEHA
;
A
#
# COMPACT_ATOMS: atom_id res chain seq x y z
N MET A 1 9.47 28.09 4.36
CA MET A 1 9.10 26.81 4.98
C MET A 1 8.71 25.88 3.85
N PRO A 2 9.32 24.70 3.70
CA PRO A 2 9.21 23.92 2.46
C PRO A 2 7.81 23.39 2.12
N ILE A 3 6.92 23.30 3.11
CA ILE A 3 5.50 22.98 2.90
C ILE A 3 4.63 24.22 3.19
N ASP A 4 3.91 24.68 2.18
CA ASP A 4 2.81 25.65 2.28
C ASP A 4 1.49 24.87 2.27
N ALA A 5 0.95 24.59 3.46
CA ALA A 5 -0.20 23.73 3.65
C ALA A 5 -1.47 24.28 2.98
N GLU A 6 -1.72 25.58 3.09
CA GLU A 6 -2.90 26.22 2.49
C GLU A 6 -2.82 26.14 0.96
N LYS A 7 -1.66 26.47 0.40
CA LYS A 7 -1.43 26.38 -1.05
C LYS A 7 -1.51 24.94 -1.56
N ALA A 8 -0.99 23.98 -0.82
CA ALA A 8 -1.00 22.56 -1.20
C ALA A 8 -2.43 22.01 -1.25
N VAL A 9 -3.25 22.28 -0.22
CA VAL A 9 -4.65 21.82 -0.16
C VAL A 9 -5.53 22.57 -1.17
N ALA A 10 -5.25 23.84 -1.43
CA ALA A 10 -5.98 24.64 -2.42
C ALA A 10 -5.57 24.37 -3.87
N ALA A 11 -4.54 23.56 -4.11
CA ALA A 11 -4.08 23.25 -5.46
C ALA A 11 -5.13 22.45 -6.24
N GLU A 12 -5.35 22.83 -7.50
CA GLU A 12 -6.26 22.13 -8.40
C GLU A 12 -5.90 20.65 -8.55
N PRO A 13 -6.87 19.73 -8.54
CA PRO A 13 -6.63 18.31 -8.77
C PRO A 13 -5.99 18.07 -10.14
N ARG A 14 -5.10 17.07 -10.22
CA ARG A 14 -4.50 16.61 -11.46
C ARG A 14 -5.19 15.35 -11.93
N SER A 15 -5.59 15.31 -13.19
CA SER A 15 -6.21 14.13 -13.80
C SER A 15 -5.29 13.50 -14.83
N ALA A 16 -5.28 12.17 -14.89
CA ALA A 16 -4.58 11.41 -15.91
C ALA A 16 -5.40 10.18 -16.32
N GLU A 17 -5.33 9.81 -17.60
CA GLU A 17 -5.83 8.51 -18.04
C GLU A 17 -4.88 7.40 -17.55
N ILE A 18 -5.46 6.31 -17.07
CA ILE A 18 -4.74 5.08 -16.73
C ILE A 18 -5.35 3.91 -17.48
N THR A 19 -4.50 2.96 -17.86
CA THR A 19 -4.92 1.70 -18.49
C THR A 19 -4.19 0.54 -17.86
N TRP A 20 -4.85 -0.61 -17.81
CA TRP A 20 -4.21 -1.86 -17.41
C TRP A 20 -4.87 -3.04 -18.12
N ASP A 21 -4.15 -4.15 -18.18
CA ASP A 21 -4.69 -5.44 -18.60
C ASP A 21 -4.32 -6.57 -17.64
N HIS A 22 -4.67 -7.80 -18.03
CA HIS A 22 -4.40 -9.01 -17.26
C HIS A 22 -2.92 -9.22 -16.96
N LYS A 23 -2.00 -8.76 -17.81
CA LYS A 23 -0.55 -8.93 -17.61
C LYS A 23 -0.05 -8.05 -16.48
N ASP A 24 -0.53 -6.82 -16.38
CA ASP A 24 -0.20 -5.91 -15.28
C ASP A 24 -0.64 -6.51 -13.94
N ILE A 25 -1.85 -7.08 -13.92
CA ILE A 25 -2.42 -7.73 -12.74
C ILE A 25 -1.65 -9.01 -12.38
N GLN A 26 -1.34 -9.86 -13.35
CA GLN A 26 -0.53 -11.07 -13.13
C GLN A 26 0.88 -10.72 -12.63
N LEU A 27 1.51 -9.70 -13.22
CA LEU A 27 2.82 -9.20 -12.80
C LEU A 27 2.78 -8.72 -11.35
N TYR A 28 1.75 -7.95 -10.99
CA TYR A 28 1.53 -7.51 -9.61
C TYR A 28 1.37 -8.70 -8.66
N HIS A 29 0.51 -9.67 -8.97
CA HIS A 29 0.30 -10.84 -8.10
C HIS A 29 1.56 -11.70 -7.93
N LEU A 30 2.33 -11.92 -9.00
CA LEU A 30 3.62 -12.58 -8.92
C LEU A 30 4.61 -11.77 -8.07
N GLY A 31 4.57 -10.44 -8.21
CA GLY A 31 5.28 -9.47 -7.37
C GLY A 31 4.86 -9.48 -5.90
N LEU A 32 3.71 -10.05 -5.55
CA LEU A 32 3.30 -10.34 -4.16
C LEU A 32 3.66 -11.78 -3.72
N GLY A 33 4.24 -12.58 -4.59
CA GLY A 33 4.61 -13.97 -4.30
C GLY A 33 3.51 -14.99 -4.55
N ALA A 34 2.41 -14.61 -5.21
CA ALA A 34 1.40 -15.58 -5.67
C ALA A 34 1.98 -16.56 -6.69
N GLY A 35 1.30 -17.68 -6.91
CA GLY A 35 1.73 -18.75 -7.81
C GLY A 35 2.61 -19.81 -7.13
N ARG A 36 2.58 -19.91 -5.79
CA ARG A 36 3.42 -20.83 -5.01
C ARG A 36 2.60 -21.64 -3.99
N PRO A 37 2.50 -22.98 -4.14
CA PRO A 37 3.13 -23.79 -5.17
C PRO A 37 2.52 -23.56 -6.56
N ALA A 38 3.36 -23.71 -7.59
CA ALA A 38 2.92 -23.59 -8.97
C ALA A 38 1.86 -24.67 -9.25
N THR A 39 0.77 -24.29 -9.93
CA THR A 39 -0.39 -25.13 -10.28
C THR A 39 -1.44 -25.41 -9.19
N ASP A 40 -1.25 -24.93 -7.96
CA ASP A 40 -2.31 -24.99 -6.94
C ASP A 40 -3.54 -24.17 -7.42
N PRO A 41 -4.76 -24.73 -7.46
CA PRO A 41 -5.96 -24.00 -7.83
C PRO A 41 -6.17 -22.69 -7.05
N ALA A 42 -5.76 -22.65 -5.78
CA ALA A 42 -5.84 -21.48 -4.92
C ALA A 42 -4.84 -20.39 -5.31
N GLU A 43 -3.72 -20.74 -5.92
CA GLU A 43 -2.73 -19.78 -6.41
C GLU A 43 -2.98 -19.39 -7.87
N LEU A 44 -3.48 -20.33 -8.67
CA LEU A 44 -3.83 -20.12 -10.08
C LEU A 44 -4.94 -19.08 -10.26
N ARG A 45 -5.77 -18.81 -9.24
CA ARG A 45 -6.75 -17.71 -9.28
C ARG A 45 -6.10 -16.33 -9.48
N TYR A 46 -4.81 -16.19 -9.14
CA TYR A 46 -4.05 -14.95 -9.27
C TYR A 46 -3.15 -14.90 -10.51
N THR A 47 -2.97 -16.02 -11.20
CA THR A 47 -2.00 -16.15 -12.30
C THR A 47 -2.59 -16.67 -13.60
N LEU A 48 -3.83 -17.18 -13.62
CA LEU A 48 -4.52 -17.58 -14.85
C LEU A 48 -5.52 -16.52 -15.30
N GLU A 49 -5.31 -16.00 -16.50
CA GLU A 49 -6.12 -14.96 -17.14
C GLU A 49 -7.59 -15.35 -17.35
N SER A 50 -7.88 -16.65 -17.52
CA SER A 50 -9.24 -17.16 -17.77
C SER A 50 -10.20 -17.03 -16.59
N ARG A 51 -9.67 -16.85 -15.37
CA ARG A 51 -10.44 -16.74 -14.12
C ARG A 51 -9.71 -15.86 -13.10
N LEU A 52 -9.07 -14.81 -13.59
CA LEU A 52 -8.18 -13.96 -12.81
C LEU A 52 -8.96 -13.18 -11.76
N HIS A 53 -8.66 -13.43 -10.50
CA HIS A 53 -9.06 -12.58 -9.39
C HIS A 53 -8.16 -11.35 -9.40
N VAL A 54 -8.71 -10.17 -9.18
CA VAL A 54 -7.93 -8.93 -9.03
C VAL A 54 -7.91 -8.58 -7.54
N LEU A 55 -6.74 -8.66 -6.90
CA LEU A 55 -6.62 -8.20 -5.52
C LEU A 55 -6.90 -6.70 -5.46
N PRO A 56 -7.78 -6.21 -4.56
CA PRO A 56 -8.09 -4.79 -4.46
C PRO A 56 -6.86 -3.90 -4.23
N SER A 57 -5.79 -4.43 -3.62
CA SER A 57 -4.52 -3.73 -3.45
C SER A 57 -3.78 -3.43 -4.76
N PHE A 58 -4.18 -4.02 -5.89
CA PHE A 58 -3.70 -3.65 -7.23
C PHE A 58 -4.00 -2.17 -7.55
N ALA A 59 -5.02 -1.56 -6.93
CA ALA A 59 -5.32 -0.15 -7.07
C ALA A 59 -4.13 0.79 -6.74
N THR A 60 -3.13 0.33 -5.99
CA THR A 60 -1.92 1.13 -5.68
C THR A 60 -0.92 1.21 -6.83
N VAL A 61 -1.04 0.32 -7.82
CA VAL A 61 -0.13 0.21 -8.98
C VAL A 61 -0.85 0.30 -10.33
N ALA A 62 -2.19 0.30 -10.34
CA ALA A 62 -2.99 0.37 -11.57
C ALA A 62 -2.61 1.58 -12.43
N GLY A 63 -2.28 1.32 -13.70
CA GLY A 63 -1.82 2.35 -14.65
C GLY A 63 -0.33 2.69 -14.61
N ALA A 64 0.44 2.06 -13.71
CA ALA A 64 1.91 2.13 -13.60
C ALA A 64 2.55 3.47 -14.04
N GLY A 65 2.31 4.52 -13.25
CA GLY A 65 3.00 5.82 -13.32
C GLY A 65 4.04 6.01 -12.21
N MET A 66 4.49 7.25 -11.94
CA MET A 66 5.52 7.57 -10.92
C MET A 66 5.10 7.30 -9.44
N GLY A 67 4.02 6.56 -9.19
CA GLY A 67 3.52 6.25 -7.85
C GLY A 67 3.34 7.49 -6.97
N VAL A 68 3.69 7.36 -5.68
CA VAL A 68 3.66 8.45 -4.68
C VAL A 68 4.51 9.66 -5.12
N VAL A 69 5.60 9.44 -5.85
CA VAL A 69 6.55 10.51 -6.25
C VAL A 69 5.87 11.56 -7.13
N GLY A 70 4.90 11.17 -7.98
CA GLY A 70 4.14 12.11 -8.80
C GLY A 70 3.31 13.10 -7.97
N GLY A 71 2.77 12.66 -6.83
CA GLY A 71 1.99 13.50 -5.92
C GLY A 71 2.82 14.49 -5.10
N LEU A 72 4.12 14.22 -4.92
CA LEU A 72 5.06 15.12 -4.23
C LEU A 72 5.52 16.29 -5.10
N SER A 73 5.13 16.32 -6.38
CA SER A 73 5.38 17.44 -7.29
C SER A 73 4.21 18.44 -7.34
N ALA A 74 3.35 18.49 -6.32
CA ALA A 74 2.21 19.41 -6.24
C ALA A 74 2.65 20.83 -5.81
N PRO A 75 1.94 21.90 -6.22
CA PRO A 75 2.24 23.25 -5.75
C PRO A 75 2.21 23.35 -4.23
N GLY A 76 3.18 24.02 -3.62
CA GLY A 76 3.27 24.16 -2.16
C GLY A 76 3.94 22.98 -1.44
N ILE A 77 4.40 21.96 -2.19
CA ILE A 77 5.22 20.86 -1.67
C ILE A 77 6.63 20.98 -2.28
N GLU A 78 7.60 21.38 -1.48
CA GLU A 78 9.02 21.28 -1.81
C GLU A 78 9.67 20.43 -0.72
N VAL A 79 9.93 19.15 -0.98
CA VAL A 79 10.43 18.22 0.04
C VAL A 79 11.66 17.46 -0.46
N ASP A 80 12.61 17.22 0.44
CA ASP A 80 13.70 16.29 0.19
C ASP A 80 13.15 14.86 0.19
N LEU A 81 13.23 14.18 -0.96
CA LEU A 81 12.77 12.80 -1.11
C LEU A 81 13.49 11.84 -0.14
N ALA A 82 14.71 12.15 0.31
CA ALA A 82 15.41 11.36 1.32
C ALA A 82 14.76 11.45 2.72
N ALA A 83 13.99 12.51 2.99
CA ALA A 83 13.26 12.72 4.25
C ALA A 83 11.82 12.19 4.22
N VAL A 84 11.38 11.64 3.08
CA VAL A 84 10.01 11.19 2.82
C VAL A 84 9.85 9.71 3.12
N LEU A 85 8.83 9.37 3.91
CA LEU A 85 8.42 8.00 4.19
C LEU A 85 6.95 7.79 3.85
N HIS A 86 6.63 6.66 3.24
CA HIS A 86 5.25 6.22 3.11
C HIS A 86 4.77 5.71 4.48
N GLY A 87 3.95 6.49 5.17
CA GLY A 87 3.53 6.23 6.55
C GLY A 87 2.27 5.39 6.68
N GLY A 88 1.36 5.45 5.70
CA GLY A 88 0.17 4.60 5.69
C GLY A 88 -0.55 4.63 4.35
N GLN A 89 -1.38 3.62 4.12
CA GLN A 89 -2.12 3.44 2.87
C GLN A 89 -3.56 3.04 3.22
N SER A 90 -4.53 3.60 2.51
CA SER A 90 -5.91 3.11 2.54
C SER A 90 -6.51 3.05 1.13
N ILE A 91 -7.43 2.11 0.94
CA ILE A 91 -8.25 1.99 -0.27
C ILE A 91 -9.69 1.74 0.17
N THR A 92 -10.63 2.45 -0.45
CA THR A 92 -12.07 2.17 -0.41
C THR A 92 -12.51 1.73 -1.80
N LEU A 93 -13.16 0.58 -1.89
CA LEU A 93 -13.63 -0.01 -3.14
C LEU A 93 -15.09 0.40 -3.34
N HIS A 94 -15.36 1.12 -4.42
CA HIS A 94 -16.71 1.48 -4.84
C HIS A 94 -17.31 0.37 -5.72
N ARG A 95 -16.46 -0.29 -6.51
CA ARG A 95 -16.80 -1.42 -7.38
C ARG A 95 -15.60 -2.37 -7.52
N PRO A 96 -15.81 -3.63 -7.95
CA PRO A 96 -14.71 -4.53 -8.29
C PRO A 96 -13.80 -3.94 -9.37
N ILE A 97 -12.49 -4.17 -9.27
CA ILE A 97 -11.53 -3.76 -10.29
C ILE A 97 -11.60 -4.75 -11.45
N PRO A 98 -11.89 -4.31 -12.70
CA PRO A 98 -11.95 -5.21 -13.85
C PRO A 98 -10.56 -5.73 -14.23
N VAL A 99 -10.52 -6.91 -14.86
CA VAL A 99 -9.28 -7.58 -15.33
C VAL A 99 -8.57 -6.81 -16.45
N ALA A 100 -9.27 -5.92 -17.13
CA ALA A 100 -8.69 -4.92 -18.00
C ALA A 100 -9.53 -3.65 -17.90
N GLY A 101 -8.91 -2.49 -17.96
CA GLY A 101 -9.63 -1.24 -17.78
C GLY A 101 -8.93 -0.04 -18.38
N LYS A 102 -9.73 0.96 -18.73
CA LYS A 102 -9.32 2.33 -19.00
C LYS A 102 -10.12 3.22 -18.05
N ALA A 103 -9.44 4.03 -17.25
CA ALA A 103 -10.06 4.89 -16.25
C ALA A 103 -9.34 6.25 -16.20
N VAL A 104 -9.94 7.19 -15.48
CA VAL A 104 -9.31 8.47 -15.13
C VAL A 104 -9.01 8.46 -13.64
N THR A 105 -7.75 8.70 -13.28
CA THR A 105 -7.35 8.99 -11.91
C THR A 105 -7.32 10.50 -11.70
N THR A 106 -7.96 10.97 -10.62
CA THR A 106 -7.93 12.36 -10.19
C THR A 106 -7.22 12.43 -8.84
N SER A 107 -6.08 13.12 -8.78
CA SER A 107 -5.22 13.18 -7.59
C SER A 107 -5.11 14.60 -7.02
N ARG A 108 -5.09 14.72 -5.69
CA ARG A 108 -4.92 16.00 -4.97
C ARG A 108 -4.25 15.80 -3.61
N VAL A 109 -3.76 16.89 -3.02
CA VAL A 109 -3.39 16.94 -1.61
C VAL A 109 -4.67 17.14 -0.80
N ALA A 110 -5.21 16.07 -0.21
CA ALA A 110 -6.46 16.12 0.52
C ALA A 110 -6.33 16.77 1.91
N ALA A 111 -5.15 16.64 2.52
CA ALA A 111 -4.85 17.26 3.81
C ALA A 111 -3.34 17.39 4.02
N VAL A 112 -2.97 18.36 4.85
CA VAL A 112 -1.60 18.55 5.37
C VAL A 112 -1.70 18.72 6.88
N TYR A 113 -1.03 17.87 7.65
CA TYR A 113 -1.07 17.89 9.10
C TYR A 113 0.27 18.23 9.73
N ASP A 114 0.26 19.05 10.77
CA ASP A 114 1.43 19.43 11.56
C ASP A 114 1.63 18.49 12.75
N LYS A 115 2.66 17.64 12.69
CA LYS A 115 3.07 16.76 13.80
C LYS A 115 4.24 17.37 14.60
N GLY A 116 4.46 18.67 14.50
CA GLY A 116 5.48 19.44 15.23
C GLY A 116 6.86 19.32 14.59
N LYS A 117 7.47 18.13 14.65
CA LYS A 117 8.79 17.85 14.03
C LYS A 117 8.70 17.21 12.65
N ALA A 118 7.47 17.03 12.16
CA ALA A 118 7.17 16.35 10.92
C ALA A 118 5.79 16.76 10.42
N ALA A 119 5.54 16.50 9.14
CA ALA A 119 4.31 16.83 8.44
C ALA A 119 3.76 15.53 7.86
N ILE A 120 2.43 15.45 7.80
CA ILE A 120 1.76 14.37 7.07
C ILE A 120 1.01 14.98 5.90
N LEU A 121 1.37 14.56 4.70
CA LEU A 121 0.63 14.86 3.48
C LEU A 121 -0.32 13.69 3.21
N VAL A 122 -1.61 13.96 3.04
CA VAL A 122 -2.57 12.96 2.57
C VAL A 122 -2.76 13.18 1.07
N LEU A 123 -2.18 12.29 0.28
CA LEU A 123 -2.33 12.29 -1.17
C LEU A 123 -3.51 11.39 -1.53
N ARG A 124 -4.61 11.99 -2.00
CA ARG A 124 -5.81 11.27 -2.41
C ARG A 124 -5.82 11.08 -3.91
N SER A 125 -6.19 9.88 -4.35
CA SER A 125 -6.51 9.55 -5.73
C SER A 125 -7.90 8.92 -5.80
N GLU A 126 -8.76 9.49 -6.64
CA GLU A 126 -10.11 9.01 -6.93
C GLU A 126 -10.16 8.52 -8.37
N VAL A 127 -10.54 7.26 -8.58
CA VAL A 127 -10.49 6.63 -9.90
C VAL A 127 -11.89 6.23 -10.35
N ALA A 128 -12.24 6.61 -11.58
CA ALA A 128 -13.53 6.31 -12.20
C ALA A 128 -13.37 5.94 -13.67
N ASP A 129 -14.27 5.11 -14.17
CA ASP A 129 -14.43 4.80 -15.60
C ASP A 129 -15.79 5.31 -16.12
N GLY A 130 -16.17 4.92 -17.34
CA GLY A 130 -17.43 5.33 -17.96
C GLY A 130 -18.69 4.90 -17.20
N ASP A 131 -18.58 3.91 -16.32
CA ASP A 131 -19.68 3.37 -15.52
C ASP A 131 -19.64 3.89 -14.06
N GLY A 132 -18.72 4.80 -13.74
CA GLY A 132 -18.65 5.51 -12.45
C GLY A 132 -17.42 5.19 -11.60
N PRO A 133 -17.45 5.51 -10.30
CA PRO A 133 -16.31 5.33 -9.40
C PRO A 133 -15.89 3.86 -9.24
N LEU A 134 -14.58 3.61 -9.26
CA LEU A 134 -13.98 2.29 -9.03
C LEU A 134 -13.40 2.21 -7.61
N TRP A 135 -12.49 3.13 -7.26
CA TRP A 135 -11.89 3.19 -5.91
C TRP A 135 -11.46 4.61 -5.52
N THR A 136 -11.29 4.80 -4.21
CA THR A 136 -10.57 5.93 -3.64
C THR A 136 -9.36 5.40 -2.88
N SER A 137 -8.22 6.05 -3.01
CA SER A 137 -6.96 5.67 -2.38
C SER A 137 -6.33 6.88 -1.69
N ASP A 138 -5.94 6.73 -0.43
CA ASP A 138 -5.17 7.73 0.30
C ASP A 138 -3.80 7.16 0.68
N ALA A 139 -2.73 7.82 0.23
CA ALA A 139 -1.37 7.60 0.70
C ALA A 139 -1.01 8.70 1.73
N GLN A 140 -0.60 8.28 2.92
CA GLN A 140 -0.15 9.18 3.97
C GLN A 140 1.38 9.24 3.93
N ILE A 141 1.90 10.41 3.56
CA ILE A 141 3.32 10.63 3.41
C ILE A 141 3.83 11.41 4.60
N PHE A 142 4.74 10.80 5.35
CA PHE A 142 5.40 11.42 6.48
C PHE A 142 6.69 12.10 6.00
N VAL A 143 6.78 13.41 6.21
CA VAL A 143 7.95 14.20 5.83
C VAL A 143 8.67 14.63 7.11
N ARG A 144 9.85 14.04 7.35
CA ARG A 144 10.65 14.33 8.54
C ARG A 144 11.25 15.73 8.45
N GLY A 145 11.29 16.45 9.57
CA GLY A 145 11.91 17.79 9.64
C GLY A 145 11.00 18.92 9.15
N GLU A 146 10.01 18.60 8.33
CA GLU A 146 9.00 19.53 7.85
C GLU A 146 7.85 19.62 8.85
N GLY A 147 7.60 20.74 9.52
CA GLY A 147 6.57 20.83 10.55
C GLY A 147 6.67 22.13 11.35
N GLY A 148 5.88 22.27 12.41
CA GLY A 148 5.98 23.40 13.33
C GLY A 148 5.42 24.70 12.76
N PHE A 149 4.54 24.60 11.77
CA PHE A 149 3.83 25.72 11.16
C PHE A 149 2.57 26.13 11.91
N GLY A 150 2.19 25.40 12.96
CA GLY A 150 1.02 25.71 13.76
C GLY A 150 -0.30 25.29 13.10
N GLY A 151 -0.26 24.30 12.20
CA GLY A 151 -1.45 23.77 11.51
C GLY A 151 -2.22 22.72 12.33
N ASP A 152 -3.29 22.19 11.73
CA ASP A 152 -4.05 21.08 12.33
C ASP A 152 -3.14 19.86 12.52
N ARG A 153 -3.19 19.26 13.71
CA ARG A 153 -2.46 18.01 14.00
C ARG A 153 -3.05 16.83 13.26
N GLY A 154 -4.28 16.95 12.76
CA GLY A 154 -5.01 15.88 12.11
C GLY A 154 -5.47 14.79 13.08
N PRO A 155 -6.12 13.73 12.56
CA PRO A 155 -6.64 12.67 13.40
C PRO A 155 -5.54 11.99 14.22
N SER A 156 -5.87 11.66 15.46
CA SER A 156 -5.03 10.89 16.39
C SER A 156 -5.62 9.52 16.74
N THR A 157 -6.80 9.19 16.21
CA THR A 157 -7.48 7.93 16.50
C THR A 157 -6.67 6.78 15.95
N ARG A 158 -6.10 5.99 16.87
CA ARG A 158 -5.51 4.69 16.54
C ARG A 158 -6.61 3.64 16.60
N LEU A 159 -6.48 2.61 15.78
CA LEU A 159 -7.30 1.43 15.98
C LEU A 159 -6.90 0.83 17.34
N PRO A 160 -7.87 0.50 18.21
CA PRO A 160 -7.57 -0.25 19.43
C PRO A 160 -6.82 -1.52 19.05
N ALA A 161 -5.78 -1.85 19.81
CA ALA A 161 -5.12 -3.13 19.62
C ALA A 161 -6.15 -4.27 19.78
N PRO A 162 -6.10 -5.31 18.94
CA PRO A 162 -6.94 -6.48 19.14
C PRO A 162 -6.75 -7.06 20.55
N GLU A 163 -7.84 -7.45 21.19
CA GLU A 163 -7.82 -8.12 22.49
C GLU A 163 -7.80 -9.63 22.29
N GLY A 164 -7.03 -10.35 23.10
CA GLY A 164 -6.92 -11.81 23.06
C GLY A 164 -5.99 -12.36 21.98
N ASP A 165 -5.91 -13.70 21.93
CA ASP A 165 -5.10 -14.41 20.95
C ASP A 165 -5.66 -14.23 19.52
N PRO A 166 -4.80 -14.21 18.48
CA PRO A 166 -5.28 -14.15 17.10
C PRO A 166 -6.07 -15.40 16.73
N ASP A 167 -7.14 -15.22 15.96
CA ASP A 167 -7.92 -16.33 15.40
C ASP A 167 -7.09 -17.16 14.42
N LEU A 168 -6.17 -16.49 13.72
CA LEU A 168 -5.24 -17.14 12.80
C LEU A 168 -3.90 -16.42 12.78
N GLU A 169 -2.84 -17.21 12.75
CA GLU A 169 -1.48 -16.77 12.46
C GLU A 169 -0.98 -17.50 11.21
N VAL A 170 -0.44 -16.76 10.25
CA VAL A 170 0.19 -17.33 9.06
C VAL A 170 1.57 -16.72 8.83
N GLU A 171 2.49 -17.56 8.37
CA GLU A 171 3.80 -17.14 7.91
C GLU A 171 3.84 -17.06 6.38
N ARG A 172 4.48 -16.01 5.87
CA ARG A 172 4.64 -15.73 4.44
C ARG A 172 6.10 -15.40 4.16
N PRO A 173 6.88 -16.38 3.66
CA PRO A 173 8.26 -16.15 3.25
C PRO A 173 8.31 -15.12 2.12
N VAL A 174 9.18 -14.13 2.27
CA VAL A 174 9.50 -13.12 1.25
C VAL A 174 10.65 -13.67 0.44
N ARG A 175 10.53 -13.68 -0.88
CA ARG A 175 11.64 -14.10 -1.76
C ARG A 175 12.82 -13.14 -1.64
N GLU A 176 14.03 -13.64 -1.85
CA GLU A 176 15.22 -12.77 -1.95
C GLU A 176 15.12 -11.77 -3.11
N ASP A 177 14.46 -12.16 -4.21
CA ASP A 177 14.23 -11.33 -5.40
C ASP A 177 12.86 -10.60 -5.39
N GLN A 178 12.12 -10.64 -4.28
CA GLN A 178 10.74 -10.13 -4.22
C GLN A 178 10.64 -8.65 -4.63
N ALA A 179 11.54 -7.81 -4.11
CA ALA A 179 11.57 -6.38 -4.41
C ALA A 179 11.91 -6.10 -5.88
N LEU A 180 12.75 -6.94 -6.50
CA LEU A 180 13.13 -6.83 -7.91
C LEU A 180 11.97 -7.16 -8.84
N LEU A 181 11.09 -8.07 -8.44
CA LEU A 181 9.88 -8.41 -9.18
C LEU A 181 8.78 -7.37 -8.94
N TYR A 182 8.52 -7.00 -7.68
CA TYR A 182 7.45 -6.06 -7.33
C TYR A 182 7.62 -4.70 -7.99
N ARG A 183 8.85 -4.16 -8.04
CA ARG A 183 9.14 -2.85 -8.66
C ARG A 183 8.73 -2.74 -10.13
N LEU A 184 8.63 -3.87 -10.84
CA LEU A 184 8.15 -3.88 -12.23
C LEU A 184 6.67 -3.44 -12.34
N SER A 185 5.95 -3.40 -11.22
CA SER A 185 4.59 -2.85 -11.11
C SER A 185 4.55 -1.32 -11.00
N GLY A 186 5.70 -0.62 -11.00
CA GLY A 186 5.75 0.84 -11.16
C GLY A 186 6.59 1.61 -10.13
N ASP A 187 7.00 1.00 -9.02
CA ASP A 187 7.85 1.68 -8.02
C ASP A 187 9.34 1.38 -8.24
N TRP A 188 9.99 2.25 -9.00
CA TRP A 188 11.39 2.13 -9.40
C TRP A 188 12.39 2.68 -8.37
N ASN A 189 11.97 3.09 -7.17
CA ASN A 189 12.85 3.69 -6.18
C ASN A 189 14.08 2.79 -5.89
N PRO A 190 15.32 3.30 -6.08
CA PRO A 190 16.54 2.52 -5.91
C PRO A 190 16.72 1.98 -4.48
N LEU A 191 16.06 2.56 -3.47
CA LEU A 191 15.99 2.04 -2.09
C LEU A 191 15.67 0.54 -2.00
N HIS A 192 14.93 0.02 -2.98
CA HIS A 192 14.46 -1.36 -3.01
C HIS A 192 15.29 -2.30 -3.88
N ALA A 193 16.37 -1.82 -4.52
CA ALA A 193 17.17 -2.63 -5.44
C ALA A 193 18.68 -2.35 -5.40
N ASP A 194 19.09 -1.14 -5.03
CA ASP A 194 20.47 -0.68 -5.06
C ASP A 194 21.05 -0.62 -3.63
N PRO A 195 22.04 -1.47 -3.28
CA PRO A 195 22.68 -1.46 -1.98
C PRO A 195 23.36 -0.13 -1.62
N GLU A 196 23.94 0.58 -2.60
CA GLU A 196 24.61 1.87 -2.33
C GLU A 196 23.58 2.92 -1.93
N PHE A 197 22.46 2.98 -2.64
CA PHE A 197 21.36 3.88 -2.30
C PHE A 197 20.70 3.52 -0.96
N ALA A 198 20.50 2.22 -0.69
CA ALA A 198 19.95 1.77 0.59
C ALA A 198 20.84 2.18 1.77
N ALA A 199 22.17 2.08 1.61
CA ALA A 199 23.14 2.52 2.60
C ALA A 199 23.08 4.03 2.86
N LEU A 200 22.94 4.85 1.80
CA LEU A 200 22.73 6.30 1.93
C LEU A 200 21.43 6.63 2.70
N ALA A 201 20.39 5.81 2.54
CA ALA A 201 19.13 5.94 3.27
C ALA A 201 19.18 5.35 4.69
N GLY A 202 20.32 4.81 5.13
CA GLY A 202 20.54 4.28 6.48
C GLY A 202 20.11 2.83 6.67
N PHE A 203 20.05 2.03 5.61
CA PHE A 203 19.76 0.60 5.66
C PHE A 203 20.97 -0.23 5.24
N ASP A 204 21.21 -1.35 5.93
CA ASP A 204 22.35 -2.24 5.64
C ASP A 204 22.24 -2.93 4.28
N ARG A 205 21.03 -3.05 3.72
CA ARG A 205 20.72 -3.61 2.40
C ARG A 205 19.35 -3.11 1.93
N PRO A 206 19.00 -3.28 0.64
CA PRO A 206 17.70 -2.87 0.12
C PRO A 206 16.53 -3.49 0.90
N ILE A 207 15.51 -2.67 1.18
CA ILE A 207 14.29 -3.09 1.86
C ILE A 207 13.20 -3.42 0.85
N LEU A 208 12.25 -4.28 1.21
CA LEU A 208 11.05 -4.53 0.43
C LEU A 208 10.14 -3.29 0.44
N HIS A 209 9.43 -3.04 -0.66
CA HIS A 209 8.40 -2.01 -0.72
C HIS A 209 7.32 -2.27 0.33
N GLY A 210 6.96 -1.24 1.11
CA GLY A 210 5.84 -1.35 2.06
C GLY A 210 4.53 -1.76 1.38
N LEU A 211 4.29 -1.26 0.16
CA LEU A 211 3.12 -1.64 -0.65
C LEU A 211 3.14 -3.11 -1.12
N CYS A 212 4.32 -3.74 -1.23
CA CYS A 212 4.40 -5.18 -1.44
C CYS A 212 3.93 -5.93 -0.20
N THR A 213 4.41 -5.56 0.99
CA THR A 213 3.92 -6.14 2.26
C THR A 213 2.43 -5.92 2.46
N TYR A 214 1.92 -4.74 2.11
CA TYR A 214 0.49 -4.42 2.10
C TYR A 214 -0.30 -5.39 1.22
N GLY A 215 0.11 -5.57 -0.04
CA GLY A 215 -0.54 -6.53 -0.94
C GLY A 215 -0.45 -7.99 -0.47
N MET A 216 0.72 -8.41 0.03
CA MET A 216 0.92 -9.75 0.61
C MET A 216 -0.03 -10.02 1.79
N THR A 217 -0.23 -8.99 2.62
CA THR A 217 -1.13 -9.07 3.78
C THR A 217 -2.58 -9.17 3.35
N LEU A 218 -3.03 -8.37 2.37
CA LEU A 218 -4.39 -8.50 1.84
C LEU A 218 -4.62 -9.88 1.22
N LYS A 219 -3.66 -10.38 0.43
CA LYS A 219 -3.73 -11.73 -0.15
C LYS A 219 -3.92 -12.77 0.96
N ALA A 220 -3.12 -12.70 2.03
CA ALA A 220 -3.23 -13.64 3.14
C ALA A 220 -4.61 -13.58 3.82
N VAL A 221 -5.14 -12.38 4.07
CA VAL A 221 -6.50 -12.21 4.63
C VAL A 221 -7.56 -12.77 3.68
N VAL A 222 -7.49 -12.44 2.38
CA VAL A 222 -8.44 -12.93 1.38
C VAL A 222 -8.42 -14.46 1.32
N ASP A 223 -7.26 -15.07 1.20
CA ASP A 223 -7.11 -16.53 1.06
C ASP A 223 -7.58 -17.31 2.29
N THR A 224 -7.44 -16.74 3.48
CA THR A 224 -7.64 -17.47 4.73
C THR A 224 -8.89 -17.08 5.51
N GLN A 225 -9.35 -15.83 5.38
CA GLN A 225 -10.51 -15.30 6.11
C GLN A 225 -11.71 -15.08 5.20
N LEU A 226 -11.51 -14.93 3.89
CA LEU A 226 -12.56 -14.60 2.92
C LEU A 226 -12.72 -15.69 1.85
N ASP A 227 -12.24 -16.92 2.09
CA ASP A 227 -12.34 -18.07 1.19
C ASP A 227 -11.72 -17.84 -0.21
N GLY A 228 -10.82 -16.86 -0.28
CA GLY A 228 -10.18 -16.37 -1.50
C GLY A 228 -11.13 -15.60 -2.43
N ASP A 229 -12.27 -15.12 -1.93
CA ASP A 229 -13.21 -14.26 -2.64
C ASP A 229 -12.84 -12.77 -2.47
N VAL A 230 -12.19 -12.23 -3.51
CA VAL A 230 -11.79 -10.82 -3.57
C VAL A 230 -12.98 -9.86 -3.61
N SER A 231 -14.16 -10.32 -4.04
CA SER A 231 -15.35 -9.47 -4.20
C SER A 231 -15.96 -9.02 -2.87
N ARG A 232 -15.57 -9.68 -1.77
CA ARG A 232 -16.02 -9.36 -0.42
C ARG A 232 -15.34 -8.13 0.16
N VAL A 233 -14.14 -7.79 -0.30
CA VAL A 233 -13.38 -6.65 0.22
C VAL A 233 -14.09 -5.33 -0.16
N ARG A 234 -14.26 -4.46 0.82
CA ARG A 234 -14.85 -3.12 0.68
C ARG A 234 -13.86 -2.01 1.02
N GLY A 235 -12.96 -2.27 1.97
CA GLY A 235 -11.94 -1.32 2.39
C GLY A 235 -10.69 -2.04 2.86
N TYR A 236 -9.53 -1.40 2.70
CA TYR A 236 -8.28 -1.92 3.23
C TYR A 236 -7.34 -0.78 3.63
N SER A 237 -6.97 -0.71 4.91
CA SER A 237 -6.06 0.30 5.43
C SER A 237 -4.94 -0.29 6.27
N THR A 238 -3.80 0.39 6.33
CA THR A 238 -2.70 0.07 7.24
C THR A 238 -1.84 1.30 7.55
N ARG A 239 -1.01 1.19 8.59
CA ARG A 239 0.13 2.06 8.85
C ARG A 239 1.43 1.27 8.74
N PHE A 240 2.39 1.81 7.99
CA PHE A 240 3.74 1.27 7.89
C PHE A 240 4.55 1.68 9.13
N THR A 241 5.01 0.70 9.90
CA THR A 241 5.71 0.95 11.19
C THR A 241 7.13 0.47 11.22
N GLY A 242 7.51 -0.36 10.26
CA GLY A 242 8.86 -0.87 10.10
C GLY A 242 9.09 -1.34 8.68
N VAL A 243 10.28 -1.88 8.45
CA VAL A 243 10.72 -2.38 7.14
C VAL A 243 10.72 -3.89 7.13
N VAL A 244 10.80 -4.45 5.94
CA VAL A 244 11.05 -5.88 5.69
C VAL A 244 12.23 -5.97 4.77
N PHE A 245 13.12 -6.92 5.00
CA PHE A 245 14.17 -7.21 4.05
C PHE A 245 13.79 -8.42 3.18
N PRO A 246 14.04 -8.41 1.86
CA PRO A 246 13.88 -9.60 1.03
C PRO A 246 14.61 -10.81 1.63
N GLY A 247 13.96 -11.97 1.64
CA GLY A 247 14.43 -13.20 2.32
C GLY A 247 13.92 -13.39 3.76
N GLU A 248 13.32 -12.37 4.39
CA GLU A 248 12.64 -12.53 5.68
C GLU A 248 11.27 -13.22 5.55
N THR A 249 10.67 -13.56 6.68
CA THR A 249 9.33 -14.12 6.78
C THR A 249 8.41 -13.13 7.46
N LEU A 250 7.31 -12.80 6.79
CA LEU A 250 6.22 -12.04 7.40
C LEU A 250 5.40 -12.99 8.27
N ARG A 251 5.19 -12.62 9.53
CA ARG A 251 4.20 -13.25 10.40
C ARG A 251 2.97 -12.34 10.46
N ILE A 252 1.84 -12.87 10.02
CA ILE A 252 0.58 -12.14 9.89
C ILE A 252 -0.41 -12.76 10.88
N ARG A 253 -0.79 -11.98 11.89
CA ARG A 253 -1.79 -12.37 12.89
C ARG A 253 -3.09 -11.66 12.58
N MET A 254 -4.21 -12.37 12.64
CA MET A 254 -5.52 -11.91 12.20
C MET A 254 -6.55 -12.13 13.30
N TRP A 255 -7.41 -11.12 13.50
CA TRP A 255 -8.56 -11.16 14.39
C TRP A 255 -9.82 -10.82 13.59
N ARG A 256 -10.73 -11.77 13.52
CA ARG A 256 -11.98 -11.66 12.77
C ARG A 256 -13.05 -11.05 13.66
N GLY A 257 -13.63 -9.97 13.19
CA GLY A 257 -14.82 -9.35 13.76
C GLY A 257 -15.97 -9.36 12.77
N ASP A 258 -17.09 -8.75 13.18
CA ASP A 258 -18.23 -8.54 12.30
C ASP A 258 -17.90 -7.50 11.21
N GLY A 259 -18.02 -7.90 9.95
CA GLY A 259 -17.71 -7.08 8.77
C GLY A 259 -16.25 -6.62 8.63
N ARG A 260 -15.32 -7.14 9.44
CA ARG A 260 -13.92 -6.70 9.41
C ARG A 260 -12.93 -7.76 9.88
N VAL A 261 -11.72 -7.70 9.35
CA VAL A 261 -10.55 -8.43 9.85
C VAL A 261 -9.49 -7.41 10.24
N GLN A 262 -9.06 -7.43 11.50
CA GLN A 262 -7.87 -6.70 11.94
C GLN A 262 -6.64 -7.58 11.76
N ALA A 263 -5.51 -6.97 11.40
CA ALA A 263 -4.25 -7.69 11.28
C ALA A 263 -3.07 -6.91 11.88
N THR A 264 -2.06 -7.66 12.32
CA THR A 264 -0.74 -7.15 12.63
C THR A 264 0.29 -7.94 11.86
N VAL A 265 1.32 -7.26 11.35
CA VAL A 265 2.39 -7.91 10.57
C VAL A 265 3.73 -7.60 11.20
N THR A 266 4.52 -8.66 11.40
CA THR A 266 5.87 -8.58 11.97
C THR A 266 6.87 -9.33 11.10
N ALA A 267 8.16 -8.99 11.24
CA ALA A 267 9.25 -9.77 10.65
C ALA A 267 9.70 -10.84 11.66
N ALA A 268 9.51 -12.12 11.31
CA ALA A 268 9.70 -13.23 12.23
C ALA A 268 11.15 -13.37 12.71
N GLU A 269 12.11 -13.21 11.81
CA GLU A 269 13.55 -13.39 12.06
C GLU A 269 14.13 -12.29 12.96
N ARG A 270 13.44 -11.14 13.09
CA ARG A 270 13.88 -10.00 13.90
C ARG A 270 13.11 -9.88 15.22
N GLY A 271 12.76 -11.02 15.81
CA GLY A 271 12.06 -11.07 17.09
C GLY A 271 10.70 -10.39 17.05
N ASP A 272 9.94 -10.63 15.98
CA ASP A 272 8.63 -10.01 15.73
C ASP A 272 8.66 -8.48 15.65
N ALA A 273 9.72 -7.91 15.05
CA ALA A 273 9.78 -6.47 14.79
C ALA A 273 8.54 -6.01 13.98
N PRO A 274 7.83 -4.94 14.41
CA PRO A 274 6.58 -4.52 13.80
C PRO A 274 6.79 -3.94 12.40
N VAL A 275 5.99 -4.40 11.44
CA VAL A 275 6.06 -3.99 10.03
C VAL A 275 4.81 -3.20 9.64
N LEU A 276 3.63 -3.80 9.82
CA LEU A 276 2.34 -3.16 9.61
C LEU A 276 1.56 -3.15 10.92
N ALA A 277 0.98 -1.99 11.25
CA ALA A 277 0.08 -1.81 12.37
C ALA A 277 -1.20 -1.12 11.92
N ASP A 278 -2.22 -1.11 12.77
CA ASP A 278 -3.52 -0.50 12.46
C ASP A 278 -4.08 -1.04 11.13
N THR A 279 -3.85 -2.33 10.85
CA THR A 279 -4.26 -2.95 9.59
C THR A 279 -5.69 -3.44 9.71
N LEU A 280 -6.55 -3.00 8.80
CA LEU A 280 -7.97 -3.30 8.80
C LEU A 280 -8.44 -3.62 7.38
N VAL A 281 -9.04 -4.80 7.20
CA VAL A 281 -9.78 -5.17 5.99
C VAL A 281 -11.26 -5.15 6.32
N GLU A 282 -12.01 -4.28 5.67
CA GLU A 282 -13.47 -4.23 5.77
C GLU A 282 -14.07 -5.11 4.66
N HIS A 283 -15.07 -5.92 5.01
CA HIS A 283 -15.67 -6.87 4.08
C HIS A 283 -17.19 -7.00 4.26
N ALA A 284 -17.85 -7.49 3.20
CA ALA A 284 -19.26 -7.87 3.22
C ALA A 284 -19.51 -9.27 3.83
#